data_AF-A0A7W5AZ62-F1
#
_entry.id   AF-A0A7W5AZ62-F1
#
_cell.length_a   1.000
_cell.length_b   1.000
_cell.length_c   1.000
_cell.angle_alpha   90.00
_cell.angle_beta   90.00
_cell.angle_gamma   90.00
#
_symmetry.space_group_name_H-M   'P 1'
#
loop_
_entity.id
_entity.type
_entity.pdbx_description
1 polymer ?
#
loop_
_entity_poly.entity_id
_entity_poly.type
_entity_poly.pdbx_seq_one_letter_code
_entity_poly.pdbx_strand_id
1 'polypeptide(L)'
;MNMEFVAIDFETANSNRSSACSLGLVQVSGGRIVKEQVWLINPMQRFDAVNIGIHGITPAMVAGQPTFREIWPEISPLLRDRHVVAHNASFDMSVLRYCLDEASLPYPTFQYFCTYAVSKRLLPDLPSYRLNAMAELYGIRLKHHDALDDARAAAILLLRIMEQKGSSDLLRLSADEGWKVGRMYPGGYAPFSAPAAKLKRKPARKEPAAVRQPKPAASILPEPSQALQLATGQRVDVTKGLATGKLVIEVTWRTMNPAIELDATAFLLHSDGKCRQDEDCIFYGHPEERNGSLSYSKPEPSQARFVLAYPNLPAQIQKIAFTLSIYEGEVREHFFREVAEITIRVKDPSTGRELMYYRCGDSLTNETALVVAELYSYRGDWKFNPIGKGFFGGLHALANDYGLEVANEQNEAAAARESRYPND
;
A
#
# COMPACT_ATOMS: atom_id res chain seq x y z
N MET A 1 20.87 -29.34 9.02
CA MET A 1 20.39 -27.99 8.64
C MET A 1 19.29 -28.20 7.62
N ASN A 2 18.03 -27.94 7.96
CA ASN A 2 16.89 -28.22 7.06
C ASN A 2 16.19 -26.91 6.67
N MET A 3 16.92 -26.06 5.94
CA MET A 3 16.35 -24.84 5.36
C MET A 3 15.80 -25.17 3.97
N GLU A 4 14.49 -25.42 3.92
CA GLU A 4 13.74 -25.72 2.70
C GLU A 4 12.71 -24.61 2.46
N PHE A 5 12.83 -23.90 1.35
CA PHE A 5 11.85 -22.91 0.91
C PHE A 5 12.00 -22.58 -0.58
N VAL A 6 11.03 -21.86 -1.12
CA VAL A 6 11.05 -21.33 -2.49
C VAL A 6 10.88 -19.82 -2.40
N ALA A 7 11.79 -19.05 -2.99
CA ALA A 7 11.60 -17.61 -3.16
C ALA A 7 10.99 -17.32 -4.52
N ILE A 8 10.08 -16.36 -4.58
CA ILE A 8 9.46 -15.89 -5.81
C ILE A 8 9.44 -14.37 -5.87
N ASP A 9 9.35 -13.85 -7.09
CA ASP A 9 9.14 -12.43 -7.37
C ASP A 9 8.42 -12.27 -8.72
N PHE A 10 7.46 -11.36 -8.79
CA PHE A 10 6.69 -11.08 -10.01
C PHE A 10 6.99 -9.69 -10.57
N GLU A 11 6.98 -9.61 -11.90
CA GLU A 11 6.87 -8.33 -12.62
C GLU A 11 5.49 -8.24 -13.30
N THR A 12 4.91 -7.04 -13.37
CA THR A 12 3.59 -6.81 -13.99
C THR A 12 3.69 -5.89 -15.19
N ALA A 13 2.91 -6.16 -16.24
CA ALA A 13 2.89 -5.35 -17.45
C ALA A 13 2.23 -3.97 -17.25
N ASN A 14 1.28 -3.88 -16.32
CA ASN A 14 0.55 -2.65 -16.02
C ASN A 14 0.07 -2.65 -14.56
N SER A 15 -0.81 -1.71 -14.21
CA SER A 15 -1.34 -1.57 -12.85
C SER A 15 -2.30 -2.70 -12.41
N ASN A 16 -2.83 -3.50 -13.34
CA ASN A 16 -3.65 -4.67 -13.05
C ASN A 16 -2.78 -5.80 -12.48
N ARG A 17 -3.16 -6.32 -11.32
CA ARG A 17 -2.45 -7.41 -10.64
C ARG A 17 -2.51 -8.74 -11.40
N SER A 18 -3.48 -8.95 -12.31
CA SER A 18 -3.49 -10.13 -13.17
C SER A 18 -2.54 -10.05 -14.37
N SER A 19 -1.84 -8.92 -14.55
CA SER A 19 -0.97 -8.65 -15.71
C SER A 19 0.47 -9.15 -15.57
N ALA A 20 0.71 -10.19 -14.75
CA ALA A 20 2.04 -10.77 -14.58
C ALA A 20 2.72 -11.05 -15.92
N CYS A 21 3.90 -10.47 -16.13
CA CYS A 21 4.68 -10.59 -17.37
C CYS A 21 6.02 -11.32 -17.17
N SER A 22 6.45 -11.49 -15.93
CA SER A 22 7.55 -12.37 -15.55
C SER A 22 7.34 -12.94 -14.15
N LEU A 23 7.87 -14.15 -13.91
CA LEU A 23 7.97 -14.77 -12.60
C LEU A 23 9.38 -15.34 -12.44
N GLY A 24 10.09 -14.90 -11.41
CA GLY A 24 11.33 -15.51 -10.94
C GLY A 24 11.06 -16.49 -9.82
N LEU A 25 11.78 -17.61 -9.79
CA LEU A 25 11.69 -18.62 -8.74
C LEU A 25 13.07 -19.16 -8.39
N VAL A 26 13.36 -19.22 -7.10
CA VAL A 26 14.60 -19.77 -6.55
C VAL A 26 14.25 -20.82 -5.49
N GLN A 27 14.65 -22.06 -5.73
CA GLN A 27 14.48 -23.16 -4.77
C GLN A 27 15.71 -23.28 -3.89
N VAL A 28 15.48 -23.31 -2.57
CA VAL A 28 16.52 -23.53 -1.56
C VAL A 28 16.29 -24.88 -0.89
N SER A 29 17.36 -25.67 -0.81
CA SER A 29 17.38 -26.95 -0.11
C SER A 29 18.70 -27.11 0.66
N GLY A 30 18.62 -27.57 1.91
CA GLY A 30 19.76 -27.66 2.81
C GLY A 30 20.50 -26.33 3.02
N GLY A 31 19.80 -25.19 2.91
CA GLY A 31 20.40 -23.86 3.02
C GLY A 31 21.20 -23.41 1.79
N ARG A 32 21.08 -24.12 0.66
CA ARG A 32 21.74 -23.79 -0.60
C ARG A 32 20.71 -23.61 -1.70
N ILE A 33 20.96 -22.69 -2.62
CA ILE A 33 20.17 -22.58 -3.84
C ILE A 33 20.44 -23.83 -4.69
N VAL A 34 19.39 -24.57 -5.03
CA VAL A 34 19.47 -25.82 -5.81
C VAL A 34 18.81 -25.72 -7.18
N LYS A 35 17.93 -24.75 -7.38
CA LYS A 35 17.28 -24.50 -8.67
C LYS A 35 16.92 -23.03 -8.80
N GLU A 36 17.07 -22.52 -10.01
CA GLU A 36 16.67 -21.18 -10.41
C GLU A 36 15.89 -21.28 -11.71
N GLN A 37 14.78 -20.56 -11.82
CA GLN A 37 13.95 -20.58 -13.01
C GLN A 37 13.24 -19.24 -13.17
N VAL A 38 13.10 -18.81 -14.42
CA VAL A 38 12.34 -17.61 -14.79
C VAL A 38 11.37 -17.97 -15.91
N TRP A 39 10.15 -17.45 -15.83
CA TRP A 39 9.18 -17.52 -16.91
C TRP A 39 8.88 -16.12 -17.38
N LEU A 40 9.02 -15.88 -18.69
CA LEU A 40 8.31 -14.78 -19.33
C LEU A 40 6.87 -15.23 -19.56
N ILE A 41 5.94 -14.32 -19.30
CA ILE A 41 4.51 -14.61 -19.31
C ILE A 41 3.88 -13.64 -20.30
N ASN A 42 3.04 -14.14 -21.19
CA ASN A 42 2.18 -13.29 -21.98
C ASN A 42 0.90 -12.99 -21.17
N PRO A 43 0.74 -11.77 -20.61
CA PRO A 43 -0.43 -11.45 -19.81
C PRO A 43 -1.70 -11.26 -20.66
N MET A 44 -1.58 -11.25 -22.00
CA MET A 44 -2.65 -10.88 -22.94
C MET A 44 -3.27 -9.51 -22.63
N GLN A 45 -2.45 -8.61 -22.08
CA GLN A 45 -2.83 -7.27 -21.64
C GLN A 45 -1.86 -6.23 -22.17
N ARG A 46 -2.25 -4.95 -22.10
CA ARG A 46 -1.38 -3.82 -22.47
C ARG A 46 -0.18 -3.71 -21.53
N PHE A 47 0.90 -3.11 -22.02
CA PHE A 47 2.04 -2.74 -21.18
C PHE A 47 2.07 -1.22 -21.01
N ASP A 48 2.14 -0.77 -19.76
CA ASP A 48 2.27 0.63 -19.43
C ASP A 48 3.77 1.02 -19.48
N ALA A 49 4.07 2.22 -20.00
CA ALA A 49 5.46 2.65 -20.19
C ALA A 49 6.26 2.73 -18.88
N VAL A 50 5.58 3.01 -17.75
CA VAL A 50 6.19 3.05 -16.42
C VAL A 50 6.70 1.66 -16.03
N ASN A 51 5.89 0.61 -16.20
CA ASN A 51 6.29 -0.77 -15.90
C ASN A 51 7.47 -1.21 -16.77
N ILE A 52 7.41 -0.95 -18.09
CA ILE A 52 8.53 -1.22 -19.00
C ILE A 52 9.79 -0.49 -18.53
N GLY A 53 9.69 0.77 -18.10
CA GLY A 53 10.82 1.54 -17.60
C GLY A 53 11.45 0.99 -16.31
N ILE A 54 10.68 0.26 -15.50
CA ILE A 54 11.13 -0.37 -14.26
C ILE A 54 11.94 -1.64 -14.56
N HIS A 55 11.33 -2.61 -15.25
CA HIS A 55 11.88 -3.97 -15.41
C HIS A 55 12.46 -4.28 -16.81
N GLY A 56 12.22 -3.41 -17.80
CA GLY A 56 12.69 -3.57 -19.18
C GLY A 56 11.94 -4.58 -20.05
N ILE A 57 11.04 -5.41 -19.50
CA ILE A 57 10.20 -6.35 -20.25
C ILE A 57 9.24 -5.59 -21.18
N THR A 58 9.31 -5.89 -22.48
CA THR A 58 8.46 -5.26 -23.51
C THR A 58 7.39 -6.23 -24.03
N PRO A 59 6.31 -5.73 -24.65
CA PRO A 59 5.33 -6.58 -25.35
C PRO A 59 5.95 -7.55 -26.36
N ALA A 60 7.03 -7.13 -27.04
CA ALA A 60 7.71 -7.96 -28.03
C ALA A 60 8.45 -9.15 -27.40
N MET A 61 8.96 -9.00 -26.17
CA MET A 61 9.66 -10.08 -25.45
C MET A 61 8.71 -11.18 -24.98
N VAL A 62 7.47 -10.81 -24.63
CA VAL A 62 6.44 -11.76 -24.18
C VAL A 62 5.57 -12.27 -25.33
N ALA A 63 5.73 -11.73 -26.54
CA ALA A 63 5.00 -12.20 -27.70
C ALA A 63 5.32 -13.67 -27.97
N GLY A 64 4.29 -14.53 -27.98
CA GLY A 64 4.44 -15.97 -28.16
C GLY A 64 4.90 -16.75 -26.93
N GLN A 65 5.13 -16.08 -25.79
CA GLN A 65 5.34 -16.75 -24.51
C GLN A 65 4.00 -17.31 -23.98
N PRO A 66 4.03 -18.35 -23.14
CA PRO A 66 2.82 -18.91 -22.55
C PRO A 66 2.12 -17.90 -21.63
N THR A 67 0.80 -18.03 -21.53
CA THR A 67 -0.02 -17.30 -20.57
C THR A 67 0.16 -17.86 -19.15
N PHE A 68 -0.26 -17.10 -18.13
CA PHE A 68 -0.22 -17.58 -16.75
C PHE A 68 -0.94 -18.93 -16.56
N ARG A 69 -2.11 -19.11 -17.22
CA ARG A 69 -2.87 -20.36 -17.16
C ARG A 69 -2.07 -21.56 -17.69
N GLU A 70 -1.26 -21.36 -18.72
CA GLU A 70 -0.49 -22.43 -19.36
C GLU A 70 0.75 -22.83 -18.56
N ILE A 71 1.40 -21.89 -17.87
CA ILE A 71 2.56 -22.19 -17.00
C ILE A 71 2.16 -22.67 -15.61
N TRP A 72 0.94 -22.40 -15.15
CA TRP A 72 0.52 -22.75 -13.80
C TRP A 72 0.64 -24.24 -13.42
N PRO A 73 0.34 -25.21 -14.31
CA PRO A 73 0.57 -26.63 -14.02
C PRO A 73 2.01 -26.98 -13.68
N GLU A 74 2.99 -26.21 -14.19
CA GLU A 74 4.41 -26.35 -13.86
C GLU A 74 4.76 -25.68 -12.53
N ILE A 75 4.19 -24.50 -12.25
CA ILE A 75 4.52 -23.70 -11.06
C ILE A 75 3.83 -24.23 -9.80
N SER A 76 2.56 -24.62 -9.88
CA SER A 76 1.76 -25.02 -8.71
C SER A 76 2.43 -26.11 -7.85
N PRO A 77 3.01 -27.19 -8.43
CA PRO A 77 3.73 -28.21 -7.66
C PRO A 77 5.00 -27.70 -6.97
N LEU A 78 5.61 -26.62 -7.47
CA LEU A 78 6.80 -26.03 -6.87
C LEU A 78 6.47 -25.23 -5.61
N LEU A 79 5.25 -24.70 -5.49
CA LEU A 79 4.81 -23.91 -4.34
C LEU A 79 4.04 -24.74 -3.31
N ARG A 80 3.31 -25.78 -3.76
CA ARG A 80 2.41 -26.57 -2.92
C ARG A 80 3.10 -27.19 -1.71
N ASP A 81 2.49 -27.01 -0.55
CA ASP A 81 2.91 -27.53 0.76
C ASP A 81 4.34 -27.11 1.15
N ARG A 82 4.80 -25.97 0.63
CA ARG A 82 6.13 -25.39 0.93
C ARG A 82 6.05 -24.10 1.73
N HIS A 83 7.22 -23.68 2.18
CA HIS A 83 7.49 -22.31 2.60
C HIS A 83 7.84 -21.48 1.37
N VAL A 84 7.05 -20.44 1.10
CA VAL A 84 7.27 -19.48 0.02
C VAL A 84 7.82 -18.18 0.61
N VAL A 85 8.73 -17.52 -0.10
CA VAL A 85 9.42 -16.32 0.37
C VAL A 85 9.34 -15.26 -0.71
N ALA A 86 9.05 -14.03 -0.34
CA ALA A 86 9.15 -12.89 -1.26
C ALA A 86 9.58 -11.64 -0.50
N HIS A 87 10.09 -10.64 -1.21
CA HIS A 87 10.39 -9.34 -0.63
C HIS A 87 9.21 -8.41 -0.87
N ASN A 88 8.61 -7.87 0.20
CA ASN A 88 7.29 -7.22 0.14
C ASN A 88 6.17 -8.17 -0.37
N ALA A 89 6.10 -9.36 0.22
CA ALA A 89 5.25 -10.46 -0.23
C ALA A 89 3.75 -10.14 -0.41
N SER A 90 3.22 -9.07 0.18
CA SER A 90 1.83 -8.64 -0.08
C SER A 90 1.59 -8.35 -1.56
N PHE A 91 2.59 -7.78 -2.25
CA PHE A 91 2.56 -7.54 -3.68
C PHE A 91 2.50 -8.86 -4.47
N ASP A 92 3.46 -9.76 -4.28
CA ASP A 92 3.57 -11.01 -5.03
C ASP A 92 2.37 -11.92 -4.81
N MET A 93 1.91 -12.02 -3.54
CA MET A 93 0.71 -12.79 -3.22
C MET A 93 -0.53 -12.17 -3.85
N SER A 94 -0.60 -10.84 -4.00
CA SER A 94 -1.68 -10.17 -4.72
C SER A 94 -1.65 -10.50 -6.22
N VAL A 95 -0.48 -10.39 -6.86
CA VAL A 95 -0.30 -10.76 -8.28
C VAL A 95 -0.71 -12.21 -8.52
N LEU A 96 -0.18 -13.15 -7.72
CA LEU A 96 -0.51 -14.57 -7.82
C LEU A 96 -2.02 -14.82 -7.69
N ARG A 97 -2.68 -14.22 -6.69
CA ARG A 97 -4.14 -14.38 -6.49
C ARG A 97 -4.94 -13.86 -7.66
N TYR A 98 -4.62 -12.67 -8.18
CA TYR A 98 -5.35 -12.08 -9.29
C TYR A 98 -5.14 -12.86 -10.59
N CYS A 99 -3.92 -13.37 -10.84
CA CYS A 99 -3.68 -14.27 -11.97
C CYS A 99 -4.47 -15.59 -11.85
N LEU A 100 -4.58 -16.16 -10.65
CA LEU A 100 -5.38 -17.36 -10.40
C LEU A 100 -6.88 -17.10 -10.57
N ASP A 101 -7.39 -15.98 -10.04
CA ASP A 101 -8.78 -15.56 -10.18
C ASP A 101 -9.16 -15.36 -11.67
N GLU A 102 -8.36 -14.59 -12.40
CA GLU A 102 -8.54 -14.34 -13.86
C GLU A 102 -8.51 -15.64 -14.66
N ALA A 103 -7.57 -16.52 -14.34
CA ALA A 103 -7.46 -17.83 -14.98
C ALA A 103 -8.46 -18.86 -14.45
N SER A 104 -9.36 -18.50 -13.51
CA SER A 104 -10.30 -19.42 -12.86
C SER A 104 -9.63 -20.70 -12.33
N LEU A 105 -8.43 -20.55 -11.75
CA LEU A 105 -7.59 -21.62 -11.22
C LEU A 105 -7.70 -21.65 -9.68
N PRO A 106 -7.72 -22.85 -9.06
CA PRO A 106 -7.80 -22.95 -7.62
C PRO A 106 -6.51 -22.46 -6.96
N TYR A 107 -6.65 -21.86 -5.78
CA TYR A 107 -5.51 -21.44 -4.97
C TYR A 107 -4.74 -22.67 -4.47
N PRO A 108 -3.39 -22.66 -4.56
CA PRO A 108 -2.59 -23.71 -3.96
C PRO A 108 -2.59 -23.58 -2.42
N THR A 109 -2.19 -24.64 -1.74
CA THR A 109 -1.91 -24.58 -0.30
C THR A 109 -0.43 -24.36 -0.10
N PHE A 110 -0.04 -23.28 0.59
CA PHE A 110 1.33 -23.06 1.05
C PHE A 110 1.38 -22.03 2.19
N GLN A 111 2.51 -21.98 2.88
CA GLN A 111 2.81 -20.94 3.87
C GLN A 111 3.83 -19.97 3.29
N TYR A 112 3.79 -18.69 3.69
CA TYR A 112 4.74 -17.72 3.15
C TYR A 112 5.27 -16.71 4.15
N PHE A 113 6.42 -16.15 3.81
CA PHE A 113 7.22 -15.23 4.62
C PHE A 113 7.61 -14.00 3.80
N CYS A 114 7.66 -12.84 4.45
CA CYS A 114 8.02 -11.58 3.81
C CYS A 114 9.38 -11.09 4.33
N THR A 115 10.41 -11.10 3.48
CA THR A 115 11.77 -10.70 3.90
C THR A 115 11.85 -9.22 4.26
N TYR A 116 11.01 -8.36 3.68
CA TYR A 116 10.89 -6.95 4.07
C TYR A 116 10.41 -6.81 5.52
N ALA A 117 9.31 -7.46 5.88
CA ALA A 117 8.77 -7.42 7.24
C ALA A 117 9.68 -8.12 8.26
N VAL A 118 10.32 -9.24 7.86
CA VAL A 118 11.34 -9.92 8.67
C VAL A 118 12.54 -9.00 8.92
N SER A 119 13.05 -8.32 7.89
CA SER A 119 14.18 -7.40 8.02
C SER A 119 13.83 -6.26 8.96
N LYS A 120 12.65 -5.65 8.83
CA LYS A 120 12.18 -4.60 9.75
C LYS A 120 12.07 -5.05 11.19
N ARG A 121 11.67 -6.30 11.42
CA ARG A 121 11.57 -6.86 12.77
C ARG A 121 12.93 -7.15 13.39
N LEU A 122 13.89 -7.58 12.59
CA LEU A 122 15.16 -8.14 13.07
C LEU A 122 16.35 -7.18 12.99
N LEU A 123 16.28 -6.19 12.11
CA LEU A 123 17.36 -5.23 11.83
C LEU A 123 16.85 -3.82 12.08
N PRO A 124 16.45 -3.47 13.32
CA PRO A 124 15.86 -2.16 13.59
C PRO A 124 16.82 -1.03 13.18
N ASP A 125 16.23 0.14 12.89
CA ASP A 125 16.95 1.41 12.70
C ASP A 125 17.78 1.53 11.40
N LEU A 126 17.53 0.69 10.38
CA LEU A 126 18.11 0.87 9.03
C LEU A 126 17.34 1.88 8.19
N PRO A 127 17.98 2.81 7.42
CA PRO A 127 17.37 3.91 6.64
C PRO A 127 16.41 3.50 5.52
N SER A 128 16.44 2.22 5.13
CA SER A 128 15.51 1.64 4.18
C SER A 128 15.58 0.12 4.32
N TYR A 129 14.46 -0.54 4.05
CA TYR A 129 14.37 -2.00 3.99
C TYR A 129 14.02 -2.52 2.60
N ARG A 130 14.06 -1.65 1.58
CA ARG A 130 13.88 -2.07 0.18
C ARG A 130 14.94 -3.09 -0.20
N LEU A 131 14.62 -3.94 -1.18
CA LEU A 131 15.48 -5.05 -1.55
C LEU A 131 16.87 -4.60 -1.98
N ASN A 132 16.99 -3.50 -2.71
CA ASN A 132 18.28 -2.91 -3.09
C ASN A 132 19.12 -2.48 -1.89
N ALA A 133 18.52 -1.82 -0.90
CA ALA A 133 19.20 -1.42 0.34
C ALA A 133 19.64 -2.63 1.16
N MET A 134 18.79 -3.67 1.25
CA MET A 134 19.15 -4.92 1.93
C MET A 134 20.22 -5.69 1.17
N ALA A 135 20.16 -5.69 -0.16
CA ALA A 135 21.17 -6.31 -0.99
C ALA A 135 22.52 -5.63 -0.80
N GLU A 136 22.58 -4.30 -0.79
CA GLU A 136 23.81 -3.55 -0.51
C GLU A 136 24.36 -3.86 0.90
N LEU A 137 23.51 -3.76 1.93
CA LEU A 137 23.91 -4.02 3.32
C LEU A 137 24.53 -5.40 3.51
N TYR A 138 23.94 -6.41 2.85
CA TYR A 138 24.43 -7.76 2.91
C TYR A 138 25.46 -8.08 1.81
N GLY A 139 25.82 -7.18 0.89
CA GLY A 139 26.74 -7.54 -0.20
C GLY A 139 26.18 -8.65 -1.10
N ILE A 140 24.88 -8.57 -1.42
CA ILE A 140 24.16 -9.42 -2.37
C ILE A 140 24.18 -8.72 -3.72
N ARG A 141 24.59 -9.41 -4.78
CA ARG A 141 24.50 -8.87 -6.14
C ARG A 141 23.03 -8.81 -6.57
N LEU A 142 22.60 -7.64 -7.04
CA LEU A 142 21.24 -7.39 -7.47
C LEU A 142 21.23 -6.61 -8.78
N LYS A 143 20.66 -7.18 -9.85
CA LYS A 143 20.09 -6.40 -10.94
C LYS A 143 18.63 -6.14 -10.57
N HIS A 144 18.36 -4.93 -10.10
CA HIS A 144 17.04 -4.59 -9.56
C HIS A 144 15.97 -4.58 -10.67
N HIS A 145 14.77 -5.05 -10.36
CA HIS A 145 13.64 -5.20 -11.29
C HIS A 145 13.87 -6.27 -12.36
N ASP A 146 14.54 -7.35 -11.93
CA ASP A 146 14.68 -8.57 -12.68
C ASP A 146 14.16 -9.69 -11.77
N ALA A 147 13.00 -10.24 -12.12
CA ALA A 147 12.26 -11.16 -11.26
C ALA A 147 13.13 -12.30 -10.68
N LEU A 148 14.09 -12.83 -11.45
CA LEU A 148 14.95 -13.89 -10.95
C LEU A 148 16.02 -13.37 -9.98
N ASP A 149 16.63 -12.24 -10.28
CA ASP A 149 17.61 -11.59 -9.40
C ASP A 149 16.96 -11.12 -8.10
N ASP A 150 15.76 -10.54 -8.14
CA ASP A 150 15.02 -10.10 -6.96
C ASP A 150 14.60 -11.31 -6.09
N ALA A 151 14.06 -12.39 -6.69
CA ALA A 151 13.76 -13.64 -5.97
C ALA A 151 15.02 -14.26 -5.33
N ARG A 152 16.15 -14.26 -6.05
CA ARG A 152 17.44 -14.74 -5.54
C ARG A 152 17.92 -13.89 -4.37
N ALA A 153 17.82 -12.57 -4.47
CA ALA A 153 18.22 -11.69 -3.39
C ALA A 153 17.36 -11.86 -2.15
N ALA A 154 16.04 -12.04 -2.31
CA ALA A 154 15.15 -12.38 -1.20
C ALA A 154 15.55 -13.71 -0.53
N ALA A 155 15.87 -14.75 -1.31
CA ALA A 155 16.34 -16.03 -0.78
C ALA A 155 17.64 -15.89 0.01
N ILE A 156 18.65 -15.23 -0.56
CA ILE A 156 19.96 -15.03 0.08
C ILE A 156 19.81 -14.18 1.35
N LEU A 157 19.00 -13.12 1.31
CA LEU A 157 18.73 -12.28 2.47
C LEU A 157 18.16 -13.10 3.62
N LEU A 158 17.15 -13.94 3.36
CA LEU A 158 16.58 -14.79 4.39
C LEU A 158 17.60 -15.79 4.94
N LEU A 159 18.41 -16.42 4.08
CA LEU A 159 19.47 -17.33 4.53
C LEU A 159 20.46 -16.64 5.46
N ARG A 160 20.92 -15.43 5.13
CA ARG A 160 21.84 -14.66 5.97
C ARG A 160 21.21 -14.26 7.29
N ILE A 161 19.94 -13.85 7.29
CA ILE A 161 19.18 -13.54 8.50
C ILE A 161 19.06 -14.78 9.40
N MET A 162 18.72 -15.93 8.82
CA MET A 162 18.59 -17.18 9.56
C MET A 162 19.94 -17.64 10.16
N GLU A 163 21.02 -17.50 9.40
CA GLU A 163 22.39 -17.77 9.86
C GLU A 163 22.79 -16.86 11.03
N GLN A 164 22.55 -15.54 10.91
CA GLN A 164 22.78 -14.58 12.00
C GLN A 164 21.97 -14.90 13.26
N LYS A 165 20.77 -15.45 13.10
CA LYS A 165 19.90 -15.89 14.21
C LYS A 165 20.23 -17.27 14.75
N GLY A 166 21.16 -18.01 14.12
CA GLY A 166 21.46 -19.39 14.48
C GLY A 166 20.27 -20.33 14.35
N SER A 167 19.28 -20.00 13.51
CA SER A 167 18.11 -20.86 13.28
C SER A 167 18.19 -21.50 11.91
N SER A 168 17.80 -22.78 11.81
CA SER A 168 17.66 -23.48 10.52
C SER A 168 16.22 -23.91 10.22
N ASP A 169 15.27 -23.44 11.01
CA ASP A 169 13.84 -23.74 10.90
C ASP A 169 13.05 -22.43 10.90
N LEU A 170 12.35 -22.14 9.80
CA LEU A 170 11.57 -20.92 9.61
C LEU A 170 10.37 -20.83 10.55
N LEU A 171 9.71 -21.95 10.85
CA LEU A 171 8.54 -21.95 11.73
C LEU A 171 8.95 -21.73 13.16
N ARG A 172 10.06 -22.34 13.58
CA ARG A 172 10.66 -22.06 14.89
C ARG A 172 11.09 -20.60 15.01
N LEU A 173 11.81 -20.08 14.01
CA LEU A 173 12.21 -18.67 13.99
C LEU A 173 10.99 -17.73 14.06
N SER A 174 9.91 -18.08 13.37
CA SER A 174 8.65 -17.34 13.40
C SER A 174 8.03 -17.33 14.79
N ALA A 175 7.99 -18.48 15.47
CA ALA A 175 7.47 -18.58 16.82
C ALA A 175 8.32 -17.76 17.81
N ASP A 176 9.64 -17.85 17.71
CA ASP A 176 10.59 -17.15 18.58
C ASP A 176 10.48 -15.61 18.41
N GLU A 177 10.23 -15.14 17.19
CA GLU A 177 10.16 -13.72 16.88
C GLU A 177 8.73 -13.13 16.89
N GLY A 178 7.73 -13.99 17.05
CA GLY A 178 6.31 -13.64 17.14
C GLY A 178 5.64 -13.33 15.79
N TRP A 179 6.12 -13.91 14.69
CA TRP A 179 5.57 -13.70 13.35
C TRP A 179 4.24 -14.45 13.17
N LYS A 180 3.30 -13.82 12.48
CA LYS A 180 2.11 -14.48 11.94
C LYS A 180 2.45 -14.96 10.53
N VAL A 181 2.65 -16.28 10.40
CA VAL A 181 2.98 -16.90 9.12
C VAL A 181 1.83 -16.73 8.13
N GLY A 182 2.14 -16.19 6.95
CA GLY A 182 1.16 -16.01 5.88
C GLY A 182 0.74 -17.35 5.27
N ARG A 183 -0.47 -17.43 4.74
CA ARG A 183 -1.02 -18.68 4.17
C ARG A 183 -1.79 -18.40 2.89
N MET A 184 -1.63 -19.27 1.90
CA MET A 184 -2.55 -19.40 0.78
C MET A 184 -3.22 -20.76 0.88
N TYR A 185 -4.53 -20.82 0.63
CA TYR A 185 -5.32 -22.04 0.73
C TYR A 185 -6.53 -21.99 -0.22
N PRO A 186 -7.16 -23.14 -0.53
CA PRO A 186 -8.35 -23.15 -1.37
C PRO A 186 -9.43 -22.21 -0.83
N GLY A 187 -9.79 -21.20 -1.61
CA GLY A 187 -10.83 -20.24 -1.26
C GLY A 187 -10.37 -19.02 -0.45
N GLY A 188 -9.06 -18.86 -0.15
CA GLY A 188 -8.61 -17.67 0.56
C GLY A 188 -7.11 -17.56 0.81
N TYR A 189 -6.75 -16.53 1.56
CA TYR A 189 -5.39 -16.31 2.01
C TYR A 189 -5.40 -15.61 3.38
N ALA A 190 -4.27 -15.62 4.08
CA ALA A 190 -4.03 -14.87 5.30
C ALA A 190 -2.68 -14.16 5.19
N PRO A 191 -2.59 -12.85 5.48
CA PRO A 191 -1.37 -12.08 5.32
C PRO A 191 -0.26 -12.53 6.28
N PHE A 192 0.99 -12.43 5.84
CA PHE A 192 2.15 -12.51 6.73
C PHE A 192 2.27 -11.20 7.50
N SER A 193 2.51 -11.25 8.81
CA SER A 193 2.90 -10.07 9.57
C SER A 193 3.99 -10.36 10.60
N ALA A 194 4.86 -9.36 10.81
CA ALA A 194 5.87 -9.39 11.86
C ALA A 194 5.61 -8.20 12.80
N PRO A 195 5.58 -8.40 14.12
CA PRO A 195 5.30 -7.33 15.07
C PRO A 195 6.35 -6.21 14.96
N ALA A 196 6.02 -5.00 15.41
CA ALA A 196 7.03 -3.94 15.48
C ALA A 196 8.20 -4.36 16.39
N ALA A 197 9.42 -3.95 16.04
CA ALA A 197 10.58 -4.14 16.91
C ALA A 197 10.29 -3.51 18.29
N LYS A 198 10.69 -4.17 19.39
CA LYS A 198 10.47 -3.68 20.75
C LYS A 198 11.26 -2.38 20.97
N LEU A 199 10.60 -1.23 20.79
CA LEU A 199 11.15 0.08 21.15
C LEU A 199 11.35 0.17 22.67
N LYS A 200 12.55 0.56 23.12
CA LYS A 200 12.77 0.99 24.51
C LYS A 200 12.00 2.30 24.73
N ARG A 201 10.88 2.25 25.48
CA ARG A 201 10.00 3.41 25.72
C ARG A 201 10.72 4.53 26.49
N LYS A 202 10.69 5.77 25.99
CA LYS A 202 10.84 7.01 26.81
C LYS A 202 9.46 7.45 27.35
N PRO A 203 9.37 8.08 28.53
CA PRO A 203 8.10 8.44 29.16
C PRO A 203 7.40 9.61 28.46
N ALA A 204 6.08 9.52 28.32
CA ALA A 204 5.24 10.49 27.61
C ALA A 204 4.95 11.74 28.45
N ARG A 205 5.00 12.93 27.82
CA ARG A 205 4.53 14.19 28.39
C ARG A 205 3.06 14.40 28.03
N LYS A 206 2.22 14.71 29.03
CA LYS A 206 0.78 15.01 28.86
C LYS A 206 0.59 16.48 28.48
N GLU A 207 -0.27 16.74 27.49
CA GLU A 207 -0.86 18.06 27.24
C GLU A 207 -2.39 18.04 27.46
N PRO A 208 -3.02 19.20 27.76
CA PRO A 208 -4.38 19.27 28.28
C PRO A 208 -5.45 19.47 27.19
N ALA A 209 -6.66 19.01 27.50
CA ALA A 209 -7.83 19.02 26.61
C ALA A 209 -8.46 20.42 26.47
N ALA A 210 -8.83 20.79 25.24
CA ALA A 210 -9.62 21.99 24.95
C ALA A 210 -11.13 21.68 24.81
N VAL A 211 -11.93 22.61 25.34
CA VAL A 211 -13.39 22.56 25.51
C VAL A 211 -14.13 22.86 24.20
N ARG A 212 -15.18 22.10 23.89
CA ARG A 212 -16.11 22.34 22.75
C ARG A 212 -17.38 23.06 23.20
N GLN A 213 -17.89 23.97 22.38
CA GLN A 213 -19.27 24.50 22.46
C GLN A 213 -20.06 24.19 21.17
N PRO A 214 -21.41 24.03 21.22
CA PRO A 214 -22.22 23.65 20.05
C PRO A 214 -23.17 24.75 19.52
N LYS A 215 -23.44 24.77 18.20
CA LYS A 215 -24.70 25.09 17.46
C LYS A 215 -24.42 25.54 16.00
N PRO A 216 -25.42 25.63 15.09
CA PRO A 216 -26.60 24.80 14.85
C PRO A 216 -26.67 24.28 13.38
N ALA A 217 -27.57 23.35 13.11
CA ALA A 217 -27.81 22.79 11.78
C ALA A 217 -28.61 23.76 10.89
N ALA A 218 -28.17 23.99 9.65
CA ALA A 218 -28.95 24.62 8.60
C ALA A 218 -28.74 23.88 7.27
N SER A 219 -29.83 23.41 6.68
CA SER A 219 -29.89 22.84 5.33
C SER A 219 -30.02 23.97 4.32
N ILE A 220 -29.08 24.09 3.39
CA ILE A 220 -29.24 24.91 2.18
C ILE A 220 -28.48 24.21 1.05
N LEU A 221 -29.21 23.65 0.08
CA LEU A 221 -28.64 23.32 -1.23
C LEU A 221 -28.70 24.60 -2.09
N PRO A 222 -27.58 25.05 -2.69
CA PRO A 222 -27.58 26.22 -3.59
C PRO A 222 -27.94 25.86 -5.06
N GLU A 223 -28.34 26.90 -5.80
CA GLU A 223 -28.76 26.93 -7.21
C GLU A 223 -27.67 26.51 -8.24
N PRO A 224 -28.02 26.18 -9.51
CA PRO A 224 -27.29 25.23 -10.38
C PRO A 224 -25.93 25.64 -10.98
N SER A 225 -25.37 26.83 -10.73
CA SER A 225 -24.23 27.33 -11.54
C SER A 225 -22.92 27.59 -10.79
N GLN A 226 -22.83 27.37 -9.48
CA GLN A 226 -21.57 27.47 -8.74
C GLN A 226 -21.40 26.25 -7.85
N ALA A 227 -20.22 25.62 -7.92
CA ALA A 227 -19.86 24.54 -7.02
C ALA A 227 -19.87 25.04 -5.57
N LEU A 228 -20.52 24.30 -4.68
CA LEU A 228 -20.64 24.69 -3.29
C LEU A 228 -19.27 24.56 -2.59
N GLN A 229 -18.70 25.68 -2.13
CA GLN A 229 -17.52 25.65 -1.26
C GLN A 229 -17.94 25.25 0.16
N LEU A 230 -17.27 24.25 0.71
CA LEU A 230 -17.52 23.77 2.07
C LEU A 230 -16.51 24.33 3.07
N ALA A 231 -16.94 24.44 4.32
CA ALA A 231 -16.08 24.67 5.47
C ALA A 231 -15.76 23.35 6.20
N THR A 232 -14.71 23.34 7.03
CA THR A 232 -14.36 22.18 7.87
C THR A 232 -15.55 21.73 8.71
N GLY A 233 -15.88 20.42 8.65
CA GLY A 233 -17.00 19.82 9.37
C GLY A 233 -18.38 20.05 8.75
N GLN A 234 -18.49 20.82 7.66
CA GLN A 234 -19.75 21.04 6.95
C GLN A 234 -20.14 19.80 6.15
N ARG A 235 -20.99 18.95 6.75
CA ARG A 235 -21.41 17.68 6.17
C ARG A 235 -22.51 17.86 5.13
N VAL A 236 -22.31 17.32 3.93
CA VAL A 236 -23.26 17.43 2.82
C VAL A 236 -23.60 16.04 2.29
N ASP A 237 -24.87 15.82 1.96
CA ASP A 237 -25.34 14.59 1.33
C ASP A 237 -24.83 14.51 -0.12
N VAL A 238 -24.29 13.36 -0.50
CA VAL A 238 -23.76 13.14 -1.85
C VAL A 238 -24.47 12.03 -2.60
N THR A 239 -25.47 11.37 -2.03
CA THR A 239 -26.30 10.37 -2.73
C THR A 239 -27.48 11.02 -3.45
N LYS A 240 -27.99 12.14 -2.92
CA LYS A 240 -29.11 12.86 -3.50
C LYS A 240 -28.72 13.61 -4.79
N GLY A 241 -29.28 13.18 -5.92
CA GLY A 241 -29.14 13.85 -7.22
C GLY A 241 -28.13 13.23 -8.20
N LEU A 242 -27.48 12.12 -7.84
CA LEU A 242 -26.59 11.39 -8.77
C LEU A 242 -27.37 10.39 -9.61
N ALA A 243 -27.41 10.59 -10.93
CA ALA A 243 -28.10 9.68 -11.85
C ALA A 243 -27.44 8.30 -11.96
N THR A 244 -26.13 8.20 -11.72
CA THR A 244 -25.32 7.01 -12.05
C THR A 244 -24.90 6.18 -10.82
N GLY A 245 -25.20 6.63 -9.60
CA GLY A 245 -24.65 6.02 -8.38
C GLY A 245 -23.12 6.08 -8.29
N LYS A 246 -22.47 6.93 -9.10
CA LYS A 246 -21.02 7.12 -9.13
C LYS A 246 -20.65 8.53 -8.72
N LEU A 247 -19.46 8.67 -8.14
CA LEU A 247 -18.84 9.95 -7.80
C LEU A 247 -17.38 9.97 -8.23
N VAL A 248 -16.91 11.15 -8.63
CA VAL A 248 -15.49 11.41 -8.79
C VAL A 248 -15.03 12.31 -7.65
N ILE A 249 -14.02 11.88 -6.91
CA ILE A 249 -13.33 12.65 -5.89
C ILE A 249 -11.96 13.04 -6.45
N GLU A 250 -11.67 14.32 -6.59
CA GLU A 250 -10.35 14.80 -7.04
C GLU A 250 -9.67 15.60 -5.94
N VAL A 251 -8.44 15.22 -5.60
CA VAL A 251 -7.59 15.96 -4.68
C VAL A 251 -6.46 16.59 -5.48
N THR A 252 -6.30 17.90 -5.39
CA THR A 252 -5.20 18.64 -6.03
C THR A 252 -4.42 19.40 -4.99
N TRP A 253 -3.11 19.53 -5.19
CA TRP A 253 -2.25 20.31 -4.30
C TRP A 253 -1.26 21.18 -5.07
N ARG A 254 -0.68 22.15 -4.37
CA ARG A 254 0.44 22.95 -4.85
C ARG A 254 1.47 23.08 -3.74
N THR A 255 2.71 22.73 -4.02
CA THR A 255 3.81 22.82 -3.07
C THR A 255 4.59 24.12 -3.29
N MET A 256 5.13 24.70 -2.21
CA MET A 256 6.09 25.80 -2.31
C MET A 256 7.49 25.27 -2.61
N ASN A 257 7.77 24.06 -2.13
CA ASN A 257 9.00 23.32 -2.40
C ASN A 257 8.72 22.19 -3.41
N PRO A 258 9.30 22.23 -4.62
CA PRO A 258 9.06 21.22 -5.66
C PRO A 258 9.62 19.84 -5.33
N ALA A 259 10.50 19.71 -4.33
CA ALA A 259 11.00 18.42 -3.85
C ALA A 259 10.00 17.68 -2.94
N ILE A 260 8.89 18.34 -2.56
CA ILE A 260 7.82 17.72 -1.78
C ILE A 260 6.93 16.91 -2.71
N GLU A 261 7.00 15.60 -2.56
CA GLU A 261 6.11 14.66 -3.22
C GLU A 261 4.99 14.26 -2.26
N LEU A 262 3.75 14.36 -2.74
CA LEU A 262 2.57 13.92 -2.00
C LEU A 262 1.93 12.73 -2.71
N ASP A 263 1.43 11.82 -1.88
CA ASP A 263 0.60 10.71 -2.32
C ASP A 263 -0.77 10.77 -1.64
N ALA A 264 -1.80 10.44 -2.42
CA ALA A 264 -3.16 10.33 -1.92
C ALA A 264 -3.53 8.87 -1.72
N THR A 265 -4.27 8.61 -0.64
CA THR A 265 -4.73 7.28 -0.26
C THR A 265 -6.20 7.37 0.15
N ALA A 266 -6.99 6.35 -0.16
CA ALA A 266 -8.33 6.17 0.35
C ALA A 266 -8.42 4.91 1.20
N PHE A 267 -8.85 5.05 2.46
CA PHE A 267 -9.07 3.93 3.36
C PHE A 267 -10.55 3.58 3.42
N LEU A 268 -10.92 2.34 3.09
CA LEU A 268 -12.26 1.78 3.24
C LEU A 268 -12.40 1.24 4.67
N LEU A 269 -13.35 1.79 5.40
CA LEU A 269 -13.47 1.60 6.84
C LEU A 269 -14.80 0.95 7.20
N HIS A 270 -14.72 -0.02 8.10
CA HIS A 270 -15.86 -0.70 8.69
C HIS A 270 -16.52 0.17 9.78
N SER A 271 -17.55 -0.36 10.45
CA SER A 271 -18.32 0.32 11.49
C SER A 271 -17.52 0.82 12.70
N ASP A 272 -16.38 0.19 12.99
CA ASP A 272 -15.45 0.60 14.05
C ASP A 272 -14.41 1.62 13.58
N GLY A 273 -14.51 2.06 12.31
CA GLY A 273 -13.56 3.00 11.72
C GLY A 273 -12.22 2.38 11.36
N LYS A 274 -12.15 1.05 11.18
CA LYS A 274 -10.93 0.32 10.83
C LYS A 274 -11.06 -0.39 9.48
N CYS A 275 -9.95 -0.46 8.76
CA CYS A 275 -9.71 -1.45 7.71
C CYS A 275 -9.55 -2.84 8.35
N ARG A 276 -9.76 -3.89 7.55
CA ARG A 276 -9.59 -5.29 7.95
C ARG A 276 -8.39 -5.95 7.27
N GLN A 277 -8.00 -5.42 6.12
CA GLN A 277 -6.98 -5.99 5.25
C GLN A 277 -6.35 -4.86 4.42
N ASP A 278 -5.16 -5.11 3.88
CA ASP A 278 -4.44 -4.12 3.09
C ASP A 278 -5.21 -3.70 1.82
N GLU A 279 -6.06 -4.58 1.27
CA GLU A 279 -6.95 -4.27 0.14
C GLU A 279 -8.01 -3.20 0.44
N ASP A 280 -8.26 -2.91 1.72
CA ASP A 280 -9.13 -1.80 2.10
C ASP A 280 -8.40 -0.44 1.97
N CYS A 281 -7.17 -0.41 1.45
CA CYS A 281 -6.37 0.78 1.22
C CYS A 281 -6.12 0.98 -0.28
N ILE A 282 -6.75 2.00 -0.88
CA ILE A 282 -6.67 2.29 -2.32
C ILE A 282 -5.72 3.47 -2.57
N PHE A 283 -4.67 3.23 -3.33
CA PHE A 283 -3.61 4.19 -3.64
C PHE A 283 -2.89 3.78 -4.94
N TYR A 284 -1.83 4.47 -5.35
CA TYR A 284 -1.13 4.17 -6.61
C TYR A 284 -0.63 2.71 -6.71
N GLY A 285 -0.23 2.10 -5.60
CA GLY A 285 0.22 0.71 -5.52
C GLY A 285 -0.91 -0.31 -5.33
N HIS A 286 -2.15 0.12 -5.09
CA HIS A 286 -3.33 -0.72 -5.11
C HIS A 286 -4.50 0.11 -5.68
N PRO A 287 -4.56 0.30 -7.01
CA PRO A 287 -5.36 1.36 -7.59
C PRO A 287 -6.82 0.99 -7.79
N GLU A 288 -7.26 -0.21 -7.43
CA GLU A 288 -8.66 -0.62 -7.59
C GLU A 288 -9.04 -1.63 -6.50
N GLU A 289 -10.17 -1.36 -5.85
CA GLU A 289 -10.80 -2.30 -4.93
C GLU A 289 -11.40 -3.48 -5.70
N ARG A 290 -11.39 -4.67 -5.10
CA ARG A 290 -11.73 -5.95 -5.76
C ARG A 290 -13.06 -5.98 -6.51
N ASN A 291 -14.09 -5.27 -6.02
CA ASN A 291 -15.42 -5.26 -6.62
C ASN A 291 -15.62 -4.08 -7.60
N GLY A 292 -14.56 -3.33 -7.90
CA GLY A 292 -14.63 -2.12 -8.72
C GLY A 292 -15.43 -1.00 -8.04
N SER A 293 -15.51 -1.03 -6.70
CA SER A 293 -16.26 -0.02 -5.95
C SER A 293 -15.50 1.29 -5.82
N LEU A 294 -14.17 1.24 -5.78
CA LEU A 294 -13.31 2.42 -5.71
C LEU A 294 -12.07 2.19 -6.56
N SER A 295 -11.78 3.13 -7.46
CA SER A 295 -10.55 3.13 -8.26
C SER A 295 -9.78 4.43 -8.07
N TYR A 296 -8.46 4.37 -8.11
CA TYR A 296 -7.51 5.47 -8.04
C TYR A 296 -6.79 5.67 -9.38
N SER A 297 -6.50 6.93 -9.70
CA SER A 297 -5.60 7.33 -10.77
C SER A 297 -4.86 8.62 -10.36
N LYS A 298 -3.69 8.85 -10.94
CA LYS A 298 -2.89 10.08 -10.77
C LYS A 298 -2.76 10.80 -12.11
N PRO A 299 -3.78 11.59 -12.55
CA PRO A 299 -3.78 12.18 -13.89
C PRO A 299 -2.62 13.16 -14.11
N GLU A 300 -2.23 13.88 -13.06
CA GLU A 300 -1.12 14.83 -13.04
C GLU A 300 -0.30 14.63 -11.77
N PRO A 301 0.99 15.04 -11.72
CA PRO A 301 1.84 14.87 -10.55
C PRO A 301 1.24 15.42 -9.25
N SER A 302 0.51 16.53 -9.34
CA SER A 302 -0.15 17.19 -8.20
C SER A 302 -1.65 16.96 -8.14
N GLN A 303 -2.14 15.87 -8.73
CA GLN A 303 -3.55 15.50 -8.78
C GLN A 303 -3.76 14.01 -8.54
N ALA A 304 -4.62 13.69 -7.57
CA ALA A 304 -5.17 12.35 -7.39
C ALA A 304 -6.66 12.36 -7.74
N ARG A 305 -7.13 11.29 -8.38
CA ARG A 305 -8.54 11.08 -8.71
C ARG A 305 -8.99 9.71 -8.23
N PHE A 306 -10.06 9.71 -7.45
CA PHE A 306 -10.80 8.51 -7.06
C PHE A 306 -12.16 8.47 -7.75
N VAL A 307 -12.57 7.30 -8.23
CA VAL A 307 -13.91 7.08 -8.79
C VAL A 307 -14.59 6.05 -7.92
N LEU A 308 -15.67 6.46 -7.25
CA LEU A 308 -16.49 5.64 -6.37
C LEU A 308 -17.76 5.20 -7.09
N ALA A 309 -18.05 3.90 -7.06
CA ALA A 309 -19.30 3.30 -7.54
C ALA A 309 -20.06 2.70 -6.36
N TYR A 310 -21.05 3.43 -5.83
CA TYR A 310 -21.85 2.99 -4.68
C TYR A 310 -22.53 1.63 -4.86
N PRO A 311 -23.07 1.27 -6.04
CA PRO A 311 -23.71 -0.05 -6.23
C PRO A 311 -22.77 -1.23 -6.01
N ASN A 312 -21.46 -1.03 -6.18
CA ASN A 312 -20.45 -2.07 -6.02
C ASN A 312 -19.79 -2.03 -4.63
N LEU A 313 -20.05 -0.99 -3.84
CA LEU A 313 -19.41 -0.80 -2.54
C LEU A 313 -19.91 -1.87 -1.55
N PRO A 314 -19.00 -2.67 -0.95
CA PRO A 314 -19.42 -3.72 -0.03
C PRO A 314 -20.18 -3.16 1.17
N ALA A 315 -21.28 -3.81 1.55
CA ALA A 315 -22.20 -3.31 2.58
C ALA A 315 -21.55 -3.13 3.97
N GLN A 316 -20.46 -3.85 4.23
CA GLN A 316 -19.67 -3.71 5.46
C GLN A 316 -18.89 -2.39 5.56
N ILE A 317 -18.64 -1.71 4.44
CA ILE A 317 -17.93 -0.43 4.40
C ILE A 317 -18.90 0.69 4.77
N GLN A 318 -18.58 1.39 5.85
CA GLN A 318 -19.42 2.47 6.39
C GLN A 318 -18.77 3.84 6.28
N LYS A 319 -17.47 3.90 5.96
CA LYS A 319 -16.74 5.14 5.79
C LYS A 319 -15.61 4.96 4.78
N ILE A 320 -15.27 6.01 4.06
CA ILE A 320 -14.08 6.10 3.22
C ILE A 320 -13.32 7.38 3.60
N ALA A 321 -12.08 7.27 4.04
CA ALA A 321 -11.24 8.41 4.40
C ALA A 321 -10.27 8.73 3.27
N PHE A 322 -10.27 9.97 2.76
CA PHE A 322 -9.34 10.44 1.73
C PHE A 322 -8.22 11.26 2.37
N THR A 323 -6.99 10.84 2.15
CA THR A 323 -5.83 11.34 2.87
C THR A 323 -4.71 11.74 1.91
N LEU A 324 -3.80 12.58 2.40
CA LEU A 324 -2.53 12.88 1.78
C LEU A 324 -1.39 12.56 2.73
N SER A 325 -0.26 12.11 2.19
CA SER A 325 0.99 11.92 2.94
C SER A 325 2.16 12.45 2.15
N ILE A 326 3.12 13.07 2.84
CA ILE A 326 4.37 13.51 2.24
C ILE A 326 5.33 12.31 2.23
N TYR A 327 5.85 11.99 1.05
CA TYR A 327 6.84 10.93 0.89
C TYR A 327 8.09 11.26 1.72
N GLU A 328 8.44 10.36 2.65
CA GLU A 328 9.59 10.52 3.57
C GLU A 328 9.60 11.88 4.31
N GLY A 329 8.44 12.48 4.60
CA GLY A 329 8.36 13.87 5.07
C GLY A 329 9.22 14.19 6.30
N GLU A 330 9.26 13.29 7.29
CA GLU A 330 10.07 13.50 8.50
C GLU A 330 11.57 13.41 8.23
N VAL A 331 11.97 12.51 7.32
CA VAL A 331 13.37 12.28 6.94
C VAL A 331 13.92 13.45 6.12
N ARG A 332 13.12 13.92 5.17
CA ARG A 332 13.44 15.02 4.26
C ARG A 332 13.17 16.39 4.86
N GLU A 333 12.66 16.44 6.09
CA GLU A 333 12.20 17.65 6.76
C GLU A 333 11.21 18.46 5.90
N HIS A 334 10.36 17.73 5.17
CA HIS A 334 9.28 18.25 4.36
C HIS A 334 7.96 18.13 5.11
N PHE A 335 7.27 19.25 5.23
CA PHE A 335 6.08 19.34 6.08
C PHE A 335 4.90 20.01 5.39
N PHE A 336 3.69 19.78 5.90
CA PHE A 336 2.49 20.35 5.29
C PHE A 336 2.42 21.89 5.36
N ARG A 337 3.17 22.57 6.26
CA ARG A 337 3.36 24.04 6.20
C ARG A 337 3.98 24.52 4.88
N GLU A 338 4.65 23.64 4.13
CA GLU A 338 5.28 23.95 2.84
C GLU A 338 4.37 23.64 1.64
N VAL A 339 3.14 23.22 1.89
CA VAL A 339 2.11 22.97 0.87
C VAL A 339 1.17 24.17 0.81
N ALA A 340 1.26 24.96 -0.26
CA ALA A 340 0.57 26.23 -0.42
C ALA A 340 -0.94 26.10 -0.60
N GLU A 341 -1.42 25.02 -1.21
CA GLU A 341 -2.84 24.81 -1.47
C GLU A 341 -3.16 23.32 -1.52
N ILE A 342 -4.26 22.91 -0.91
CA ILE A 342 -4.83 21.56 -1.03
C ILE A 342 -6.34 21.73 -1.23
N THR A 343 -6.86 21.18 -2.31
CA THR A 343 -8.29 21.23 -2.62
C THR A 343 -8.81 19.83 -2.92
N ILE A 344 -9.90 19.44 -2.28
CA ILE A 344 -10.68 18.24 -2.64
C ILE A 344 -12.00 18.66 -3.30
N ARG A 345 -12.35 18.01 -4.40
CA ARG A 345 -13.55 18.28 -5.21
C ARG A 345 -14.37 17.02 -5.34
N VAL A 346 -15.68 17.17 -5.31
CA VAL A 346 -16.64 16.11 -5.67
C VAL A 346 -17.30 16.51 -6.97
N LYS A 347 -17.22 15.65 -7.98
CA LYS A 347 -17.73 15.88 -9.33
C LYS A 347 -18.73 14.80 -9.74
N ASP A 348 -19.69 15.20 -10.55
CA ASP A 348 -20.57 14.29 -11.27
C ASP A 348 -19.78 13.62 -12.41
N PRO A 349 -19.66 12.28 -12.43
CA PRO A 349 -18.91 11.56 -13.46
C PRO A 349 -19.51 11.69 -14.86
N SER A 350 -20.82 11.92 -14.98
CA SER A 350 -21.51 11.96 -16.28
C SER A 350 -21.33 13.28 -17.02
N THR A 351 -21.30 14.37 -16.27
CA THR A 351 -21.20 15.74 -16.80
C THR A 351 -19.82 16.37 -16.60
N GLY A 352 -18.99 15.79 -15.70
CA GLY A 352 -17.75 16.40 -15.23
C GLY A 352 -17.96 17.63 -14.33
N ARG A 353 -19.22 17.99 -14.05
CA ARG A 353 -19.59 19.17 -13.27
C ARG A 353 -19.09 19.02 -11.84
N GLU A 354 -18.46 20.07 -11.32
CA GLU A 354 -18.12 20.18 -9.91
C GLU A 354 -19.38 20.45 -9.09
N LEU A 355 -19.66 19.58 -8.13
CA LEU A 355 -20.82 19.67 -7.24
C LEU A 355 -20.48 20.51 -6.00
N MET A 356 -19.33 20.21 -5.41
CA MET A 356 -18.81 20.87 -4.21
C MET A 356 -17.30 20.72 -4.13
N TYR A 357 -16.67 21.59 -3.37
CA TYR A 357 -15.24 21.51 -3.09
C TYR A 357 -14.93 22.01 -1.68
N TYR A 358 -13.80 21.57 -1.16
CA TYR A 358 -13.22 22.04 0.09
C TYR A 358 -11.76 22.40 -0.15
N ARG A 359 -11.40 23.62 0.22
CA ARG A 359 -10.00 24.06 0.30
C ARG A 359 -9.53 23.81 1.73
N CYS A 360 -8.57 22.91 1.89
CA CYS A 360 -7.96 22.64 3.18
C CYS A 360 -7.13 23.86 3.59
N GLY A 361 -7.45 24.40 4.78
CA GLY A 361 -7.03 25.73 5.21
C GLY A 361 -5.81 25.80 6.13
N ASP A 362 -5.40 27.03 6.36
CA ASP A 362 -4.04 27.58 6.48
C ASP A 362 -3.23 27.23 7.74
N SER A 363 -3.70 26.28 8.54
CA SER A 363 -3.14 25.97 9.87
C SER A 363 -2.34 24.68 9.90
N LEU A 364 -1.84 24.21 8.75
CA LEU A 364 -0.95 23.06 8.70
C LEU A 364 0.44 23.48 9.14
N THR A 365 1.04 22.67 10.00
CA THR A 365 2.32 22.92 10.66
C THR A 365 3.34 21.85 10.23
N ASN A 366 3.82 21.05 11.17
CA ASN A 366 4.87 20.06 10.97
C ASN A 366 4.30 18.65 10.78
N GLU A 367 3.03 18.53 10.43
CA GLU A 367 2.45 17.25 10.08
C GLU A 367 3.02 16.73 8.76
N THR A 368 3.01 15.41 8.60
CA THR A 368 3.52 14.68 7.42
C THR A 368 2.47 13.78 6.79
N ALA A 369 1.28 13.70 7.40
CA ALA A 369 0.04 13.18 6.81
C ALA A 369 -1.13 14.13 7.09
N LEU A 370 -2.21 13.99 6.32
CA LEU A 370 -3.40 14.83 6.38
C LEU A 370 -4.64 14.01 6.03
N VAL A 371 -5.65 14.02 6.89
CA VAL A 371 -7.00 13.57 6.51
C VAL A 371 -7.73 14.74 5.89
N VAL A 372 -7.96 14.69 4.57
CA VAL A 372 -8.55 15.81 3.82
C VAL A 372 -10.07 15.82 4.00
N ALA A 373 -10.72 14.68 3.78
CA ALA A 373 -12.16 14.50 3.96
C ALA A 373 -12.53 13.03 4.20
N GLU A 374 -13.77 12.82 4.65
CA GLU A 374 -14.37 11.49 4.77
C GLU A 374 -15.70 11.45 4.02
N LEU A 375 -15.99 10.33 3.38
CA LEU A 375 -17.35 9.90 3.05
C LEU A 375 -17.82 8.94 4.13
N TYR A 376 -19.06 9.07 4.60
CA TYR A 376 -19.61 8.12 5.57
C TYR A 376 -21.09 7.83 5.32
N SER A 377 -21.49 6.59 5.58
CA SER A 377 -22.86 6.13 5.49
C SER A 377 -23.67 6.57 6.72
N TYR A 378 -24.85 7.13 6.49
CA TYR A 378 -25.79 7.54 7.53
C TYR A 378 -27.22 7.32 7.07
N ARG A 379 -27.91 6.36 7.70
CA ARG A 379 -29.31 5.98 7.39
C ARG A 379 -29.54 5.64 5.91
N GLY A 380 -28.57 4.98 5.27
CA GLY A 380 -28.65 4.55 3.86
C GLY A 380 -28.15 5.58 2.84
N ASP A 381 -27.93 6.83 3.25
CA ASP A 381 -27.32 7.88 2.43
C ASP A 381 -25.83 8.03 2.73
N TRP A 382 -25.04 8.48 1.74
CA TRP A 382 -23.64 8.84 1.97
C TRP A 382 -23.47 10.34 2.10
N LYS A 383 -22.60 10.74 3.03
CA LYS A 383 -22.32 12.14 3.34
C LYS A 383 -20.84 12.43 3.22
N PHE A 384 -20.52 13.53 2.57
CA PHE A 384 -19.18 14.10 2.51
C PHE A 384 -18.94 15.00 3.72
N ASN A 385 -17.80 14.83 4.37
CA ASN A 385 -17.39 15.54 5.56
C ASN A 385 -15.97 16.09 5.36
N PRO A 386 -15.80 17.40 5.10
CA PRO A 386 -14.49 18.03 5.06
C PRO A 386 -13.81 17.96 6.43
N ILE A 387 -12.58 17.43 6.49
CA ILE A 387 -11.85 17.21 7.75
C ILE A 387 -10.69 18.20 7.90
N GLY A 388 -9.77 18.23 6.92
CA GLY A 388 -8.58 19.09 6.94
C GLY A 388 -7.72 18.98 8.21
N LYS A 389 -7.53 17.75 8.72
CA LYS A 389 -6.82 17.50 9.99
C LYS A 389 -5.46 16.85 9.73
N GLY A 390 -4.39 17.55 10.09
CA GLY A 390 -3.03 17.03 10.02
C GLY A 390 -2.81 15.85 10.97
N PHE A 391 -1.83 15.02 10.61
CA PHE A 391 -1.45 13.80 11.33
C PHE A 391 0.08 13.67 11.33
N PHE A 392 0.67 13.48 12.51
CA PHE A 392 2.11 13.24 12.68
C PHE A 392 2.43 11.76 12.49
N GLY A 393 3.62 11.43 11.97
CA GLY A 393 3.99 10.04 11.70
C GLY A 393 3.61 9.54 10.30
N GLY A 394 3.36 10.44 9.35
CA GLY A 394 3.18 10.13 7.93
C GLY A 394 2.10 9.09 7.62
N LEU A 395 2.23 8.45 6.46
CA LEU A 395 1.30 7.40 6.02
C LEU A 395 1.28 6.22 6.99
N HIS A 396 2.43 5.87 7.57
CA HIS A 396 2.55 4.76 8.50
C HIS A 396 1.65 4.93 9.72
N ALA A 397 1.76 6.07 10.43
CA ALA A 397 0.99 6.29 11.63
C ALA A 397 -0.50 6.44 11.30
N LEU A 398 -0.82 7.02 10.14
CA LEU A 398 -2.19 7.12 9.65
C LEU A 398 -2.82 5.75 9.34
N ALA A 399 -2.07 4.86 8.68
CA ALA A 399 -2.56 3.53 8.35
C ALA A 399 -2.75 2.66 9.60
N ASN A 400 -1.84 2.77 10.60
CA ASN A 400 -2.04 2.16 11.91
C ASN A 400 -3.29 2.69 12.62
N ASP A 401 -3.55 4.00 12.53
CA ASP A 401 -4.79 4.59 13.08
C ASP A 401 -6.04 4.04 12.38
N TYR A 402 -5.94 3.65 11.11
CA TYR A 402 -7.00 2.94 10.41
C TYR A 402 -6.94 1.41 10.55
N GLY A 403 -6.05 0.85 11.37
CA GLY A 403 -6.03 -0.58 11.71
C GLY A 403 -5.23 -1.46 10.75
N LEU A 404 -4.44 -0.86 9.87
CA LEU A 404 -3.49 -1.56 9.01
C LEU A 404 -2.12 -1.58 9.66
N GLU A 405 -1.48 -2.75 9.69
CA GLU A 405 -0.08 -2.87 10.12
C GLU A 405 0.82 -2.49 8.94
N VAL A 406 1.04 -1.19 8.76
CA VAL A 406 2.01 -0.71 7.77
C VAL A 406 3.38 -0.71 8.41
N ALA A 407 4.39 -1.00 7.62
CA ALA A 407 5.76 -1.04 8.08
C ALA A 407 6.32 0.38 8.25
N ASN A 408 6.72 0.76 9.47
CA ASN A 408 7.25 2.10 9.78
C ASN A 408 8.53 2.40 8.98
N GLU A 409 8.55 3.46 8.17
CA GLU A 409 9.76 3.95 7.49
C GLU A 409 10.46 5.08 8.30
N GLN A 410 9.85 5.58 9.38
CA GLN A 410 10.24 6.86 10.01
C GLN A 410 11.20 6.76 11.20
N ASN A 411 11.32 5.60 11.87
CA ASN A 411 12.31 5.46 12.96
C ASN A 411 13.76 5.41 12.44
N GLU A 412 13.92 5.26 11.14
CA GLU A 412 15.18 4.95 10.47
C GLU A 412 16.08 6.20 10.29
N ALA A 413 15.48 7.38 10.11
CA ALA A 413 16.22 8.64 9.90
C ALA A 413 16.61 9.37 11.18
N ALA A 414 15.82 9.23 12.25
CA ALA A 414 16.12 9.86 13.54
C ALA A 414 17.30 9.16 14.25
N ALA A 415 17.36 7.82 14.18
CA ALA A 415 18.45 7.02 14.74
C ALA A 415 19.79 7.28 14.02
N ALA A 416 19.76 7.53 12.71
CA ALA A 416 20.95 7.87 11.93
C ALA A 416 21.53 9.26 12.29
N ARG A 417 20.69 10.23 12.70
CA ARG A 417 21.13 11.59 13.08
C ARG A 417 21.78 11.64 14.48
N GLU A 418 21.31 10.87 15.46
CA GLU A 418 21.96 10.78 16.79
C GLU A 418 23.31 10.04 16.77
N SER A 419 23.58 9.23 15.74
CA SER A 419 24.88 8.54 15.59
C SER A 419 26.01 9.41 14.99
N ARG A 420 25.70 10.60 14.45
CA ARG A 420 26.67 11.45 13.71
C ARG A 420 27.34 12.55 14.54
N TYR A 421 26.93 12.75 15.79
CA TYR A 421 27.63 13.64 16.73
C TYR A 421 27.64 13.03 18.13
N PRO A 422 28.66 12.24 18.49
CA PRO A 422 29.03 12.12 19.88
C PRO A 422 29.39 13.53 20.38
N ASN A 423 28.83 13.93 21.53
CA ASN A 423 29.24 15.13 22.24
C ASN A 423 30.77 15.13 22.41
N ASP A 424 31.44 16.14 21.86
CA ASP A 424 32.72 16.67 22.32
C ASP A 424 32.51 18.14 22.75
#